data_AF-J9CRE9-F1
#
_entry.id   AF-J9CRE9-F1
#
_cell.length_a   1.000
_cell.length_b   1.000
_cell.length_c   1.000
_cell.angle_alpha   90.00
_cell.angle_beta   90.00
_cell.angle_gamma   90.00
#
_symmetry.space_group_name_H-M   'P 1'
#
loop_
_entity.id
_entity.type
_entity.pdbx_description
1 polymer ?
#
loop_
_entity_poly.entity_id
_entity_poly.type
_entity_poly.pdbx_seq_one_letter_code
_entity_poly.pdbx_strand_id
1 'polypeptide(L)'
;MKKLYQEILLKIVKLLNVALMTAPFAVCWYEYYAKRIVMPFQGKGNVLTLVVFVLLYIVFARLYEGFLIQIKQISEIAYSQSLAVLVTDGILFLVTWLLTRAFPNPLPLLVVAVVQILIAAGWAMLVHAWFFSSFPADRSAIVFDNQSGLEKLIAEYGLHQRFSVKLKMNVEDCIKDLSVLDTMQTVFISGVHSHERNIILKYCIAHDIEVLVIPRIGDVLMSSAQSVHMFHLPMLQVRRYAASPEFLFVKRLLDIVISLVALILLSPIMIVVAIAIKAYDGGPAFYSQVRLTKDNREFRILKFRSMRQDAERDGVARLSTGENDSRITPIGKVIRKLRLDELPQLINILKGDLSIVGPRPERPE
;
A
#
# COMPACT_ATOMS: atom_id res chain seq x y z
N MET A 1 6.40 -33.06 -3.04
CA MET A 1 6.00 -33.33 -1.64
C MET A 1 6.31 -32.18 -0.68
N LYS A 2 7.52 -31.59 -0.66
CA LYS A 2 7.86 -30.45 0.24
C LYS A 2 6.96 -29.20 0.05
N LYS A 3 6.68 -28.81 -1.20
CA LYS A 3 5.80 -27.66 -1.53
C LYS A 3 4.37 -27.83 -1.01
N LEU A 4 3.78 -29.02 -1.22
CA LEU A 4 2.45 -29.36 -0.70
C LEU A 4 2.40 -29.34 0.84
N TYR A 5 3.43 -29.86 1.51
CA TYR A 5 3.53 -29.82 2.96
C TYR A 5 3.60 -28.38 3.49
N GLN A 6 4.43 -27.54 2.87
CA GLN A 6 4.52 -26.12 3.19
C GLN A 6 3.18 -25.38 3.01
N GLU A 7 2.45 -25.64 1.93
CA GLU A 7 1.13 -25.05 1.69
C GLU A 7 0.11 -25.44 2.75
N ILE A 8 0.08 -26.72 3.16
CA ILE A 8 -0.84 -27.21 4.20
C ILE A 8 -0.53 -26.53 5.54
N LEU A 9 0.76 -26.49 5.91
CA LEU A 9 1.22 -25.87 7.15
C LEU A 9 0.84 -24.38 7.20
N LEU A 10 1.04 -23.67 6.09
CA LEU A 10 0.63 -22.26 5.97
C LEU A 10 -0.88 -22.06 6.08
N LYS A 11 -1.70 -22.97 5.52
CA LYS A 11 -3.16 -22.92 5.69
C LYS A 11 -3.56 -23.09 7.15
N ILE A 12 -2.92 -24.01 7.88
CA ILE A 12 -3.16 -24.23 9.31
C ILE A 12 -2.81 -22.98 10.12
N VAL A 13 -1.65 -22.37 9.86
CA VAL A 13 -1.23 -21.13 10.53
C VAL A 13 -2.22 -19.99 10.24
N LYS A 14 -2.70 -19.85 9.00
CA LYS A 14 -3.73 -18.85 8.67
C LYS A 14 -5.05 -19.08 9.42
N LEU A 15 -5.48 -20.33 9.57
CA LEU A 15 -6.68 -20.67 10.36
C LEU A 15 -6.49 -20.36 11.85
N LEU A 16 -5.31 -20.66 12.39
CA LEU A 16 -5.00 -20.37 13.80
C LEU A 16 -4.99 -18.87 14.08
N ASN A 17 -4.47 -18.06 13.15
CA ASN A 17 -4.55 -16.60 13.22
C ASN A 17 -6.00 -16.10 13.31
N VAL A 18 -6.87 -16.60 12.44
CA VAL A 18 -8.30 -16.23 12.43
C VAL A 18 -8.95 -16.58 13.77
N ALA A 19 -8.69 -17.77 14.31
CA ALA A 19 -9.20 -18.18 15.61
C ALA A 19 -8.69 -17.27 16.74
N LEU A 20 -7.40 -16.93 16.71
CA LEU A 20 -6.75 -16.07 17.70
C LEU A 20 -7.32 -14.63 17.69
N MET A 21 -7.63 -14.08 16.51
CA MET A 21 -8.26 -12.75 16.39
C MET A 21 -9.74 -12.74 16.79
N THR A 22 -10.42 -13.87 16.60
CA THR A 22 -11.84 -14.01 16.93
C THR A 22 -12.06 -14.17 18.44
N ALA A 23 -11.11 -14.77 19.17
CA ALA A 23 -11.29 -15.08 20.59
C ALA A 23 -11.55 -13.83 21.47
N PRO A 24 -10.78 -12.72 21.38
CA PRO A 24 -11.06 -11.50 22.16
C PRO A 24 -12.44 -10.90 21.86
N PHE A 25 -12.81 -10.86 20.57
CA PHE A 25 -14.14 -10.40 20.15
C PHE A 25 -15.24 -11.30 20.72
N ALA A 26 -15.05 -12.62 20.66
CA ALA A 26 -16.03 -13.57 21.17
C ALA A 26 -16.28 -13.41 22.67
N VAL A 27 -15.21 -13.25 23.46
CA VAL A 27 -15.33 -12.99 24.91
C VAL A 27 -16.11 -11.71 25.16
N CYS A 28 -15.79 -10.62 24.47
CA CYS A 28 -16.48 -9.36 24.63
C CYS A 28 -17.95 -9.41 24.19
N TRP A 29 -18.23 -10.11 23.08
CA TRP A 29 -19.59 -10.32 22.59
C TRP A 29 -20.44 -11.05 23.63
N TYR A 30 -19.99 -12.22 24.11
CA TYR A 30 -20.76 -13.01 25.06
C TYR A 30 -20.89 -12.35 26.43
N GLU A 31 -19.83 -11.71 26.93
CA GLU A 31 -19.84 -11.15 28.28
C GLU A 31 -20.57 -9.82 28.37
N TYR A 32 -20.52 -9.00 27.32
CA TYR A 32 -21.03 -7.63 27.36
C TYR A 32 -22.20 -7.38 26.42
N TYR A 33 -21.99 -7.53 25.11
CA TYR A 33 -22.97 -7.06 24.11
C TYR A 33 -24.18 -7.99 23.97
N ALA A 34 -23.98 -9.30 23.95
CA ALA A 34 -25.06 -10.28 23.79
C ALA A 34 -26.15 -10.17 24.88
N LYS A 35 -25.76 -9.82 26.11
CA LYS A 35 -26.66 -9.64 27.26
C LYS A 35 -27.46 -8.32 27.21
N ARG A 36 -27.06 -7.37 26.36
CA ARG A 36 -27.62 -5.99 26.31
C ARG A 36 -28.44 -5.69 25.05
N ILE A 37 -28.61 -6.68 24.17
CA ILE A 37 -29.47 -6.55 22.99
C ILE A 37 -30.93 -6.61 23.42
N VAL A 38 -31.79 -5.86 22.72
CA VAL A 38 -33.23 -5.71 23.04
C VAL A 38 -33.94 -7.06 23.13
N MET A 39 -33.61 -8.00 22.25
CA MET A 39 -34.02 -9.40 22.31
C MET A 39 -32.77 -10.27 22.21
N PRO A 40 -32.27 -10.82 23.34
CA PRO A 40 -31.11 -11.69 23.33
C PRO A 40 -31.33 -12.88 22.41
N PHE A 41 -30.36 -13.18 21.57
CA PHE A 41 -30.44 -14.31 20.66
C PHE A 41 -30.54 -15.63 21.43
N GLN A 42 -31.51 -16.49 21.08
CA GLN A 42 -31.53 -17.87 21.56
C GLN A 42 -30.44 -18.68 20.84
N GLY A 43 -29.41 -19.11 21.59
CA GLY A 43 -28.36 -20.04 21.14
C GLY A 43 -27.64 -19.68 19.83
N LYS A 44 -28.23 -20.09 18.70
CA LYS A 44 -27.65 -20.04 17.34
C LYS A 44 -27.36 -18.62 16.84
N GLY A 45 -28.05 -17.58 17.33
CA GLY A 45 -27.81 -16.21 16.87
C GLY A 45 -26.47 -15.61 17.37
N ASN A 46 -26.00 -15.97 18.57
CA ASN A 46 -24.68 -15.55 19.03
C ASN A 46 -23.55 -16.20 18.22
N VAL A 47 -23.73 -17.48 17.88
CA VAL A 47 -22.82 -18.21 16.99
C VAL A 47 -22.81 -17.56 15.60
N LEU A 48 -23.98 -17.14 15.09
CA LEU A 48 -24.05 -16.42 13.82
C LEU A 48 -23.25 -15.12 13.84
N THR A 49 -23.31 -14.32 14.91
CA THR A 49 -22.48 -13.10 15.04
C THR A 49 -20.99 -13.41 14.95
N LEU A 50 -20.53 -14.50 15.61
CA LEU A 50 -19.14 -14.94 15.49
C LEU A 50 -18.78 -15.41 14.09
N VAL A 51 -19.67 -16.13 13.42
CA VAL A 51 -19.45 -16.56 12.03
C VAL A 51 -19.33 -15.33 11.12
N VAL A 52 -20.19 -14.33 11.31
CA VAL A 52 -20.10 -13.06 10.57
C VAL A 52 -18.76 -12.37 10.86
N PHE A 53 -18.30 -12.32 12.11
CA PHE A 53 -16.97 -11.80 12.46
C PHE A 53 -15.87 -12.53 11.69
N VAL A 54 -15.85 -13.86 11.74
CA VAL A 54 -14.84 -14.68 11.06
C VAL A 54 -14.83 -14.43 9.56
N LEU A 55 -16.01 -14.39 8.93
CA LEU A 55 -16.14 -14.15 7.49
C LEU A 55 -15.64 -12.75 7.11
N LEU A 56 -16.09 -11.71 7.83
CA LEU A 56 -15.64 -10.35 7.58
C LEU A 56 -14.13 -10.20 7.80
N TYR A 57 -13.60 -10.76 8.89
CA TYR A 57 -12.18 -10.73 9.17
C TYR A 57 -11.37 -11.41 8.06
N ILE A 58 -11.77 -12.59 7.58
CA ILE A 58 -11.10 -13.27 6.46
C ILE A 58 -11.13 -12.41 5.20
N VAL A 59 -12.26 -11.78 4.89
CA VAL A 59 -12.40 -10.90 3.71
C VAL A 59 -11.45 -9.71 3.81
N PHE A 60 -11.45 -8.99 4.93
CA PHE A 60 -10.59 -7.82 5.12
C PHE A 60 -9.11 -8.18 5.26
N ALA A 61 -8.78 -9.27 5.95
CA ALA A 61 -7.41 -9.75 6.04
C ALA A 61 -6.86 -10.22 4.68
N ARG A 62 -7.71 -10.73 3.77
CA ARG A 62 -7.32 -10.96 2.37
C ARG A 62 -7.17 -9.65 1.59
N LEU A 63 -8.11 -8.73 1.76
CA LEU A 63 -8.10 -7.43 1.09
C LEU A 63 -6.85 -6.61 1.41
N TYR A 64 -6.43 -6.62 2.68
CA TYR A 64 -5.21 -5.95 3.15
C TYR A 64 -3.97 -6.86 3.07
N GLU A 65 -4.10 -8.03 2.46
CA GLU A 65 -3.01 -8.99 2.24
C GLU A 65 -2.29 -9.44 3.54
N GLY A 66 -2.98 -9.44 4.67
CA GLY A 66 -2.44 -9.82 5.99
C GLY A 66 -2.10 -11.30 6.16
N PHE A 67 -2.35 -12.11 5.12
CA PHE A 67 -1.96 -13.52 5.04
C PHE A 67 -0.69 -13.77 4.20
N LEU A 68 -0.07 -12.73 3.63
CA LEU A 68 1.16 -12.83 2.83
C LEU A 68 2.42 -12.89 3.70
N ILE A 69 2.46 -13.86 4.60
CA ILE A 69 3.56 -14.13 5.54
C ILE A 69 4.91 -14.35 4.82
N GLN A 70 4.87 -14.87 3.60
CA GLN A 70 6.07 -15.24 2.82
C GLN A 70 6.83 -14.03 2.25
N ILE A 71 6.20 -12.85 2.14
CA ILE A 71 6.77 -11.72 1.40
C ILE A 71 6.89 -10.48 2.29
N LYS A 72 5.91 -10.27 3.17
CA LYS A 72 5.78 -9.03 3.95
C LYS A 72 6.68 -9.02 5.19
N GLN A 73 7.12 -7.83 5.56
CA GLN A 73 7.83 -7.61 6.83
C GLN A 73 6.89 -7.77 8.03
N ILE A 74 7.47 -8.00 9.22
CA ILE A 74 6.71 -8.17 10.47
C ILE A 74 5.74 -6.99 10.71
N SER A 75 6.20 -5.76 10.51
CA SER A 75 5.41 -4.54 10.70
C SER A 75 4.23 -4.46 9.73
N GLU A 76 4.43 -4.86 8.47
CA GLU A 76 3.38 -4.85 7.44
C GLU A 76 2.31 -5.90 7.71
N ILE A 77 2.70 -7.09 8.19
CA ILE A 77 1.76 -8.14 8.60
C ILE A 77 0.96 -7.67 9.82
N ALA A 78 1.62 -7.10 10.83
CA ALA A 78 0.94 -6.58 12.02
C ALA A 78 -0.03 -5.44 11.66
N TYR A 79 0.38 -4.50 10.80
CA TYR A 79 -0.45 -3.39 10.35
C TYR A 79 -1.68 -3.86 9.57
N SER A 80 -1.49 -4.73 8.57
CA SER A 80 -2.58 -5.25 7.74
C SER A 80 -3.61 -6.05 8.56
N GLN A 81 -3.15 -6.87 9.52
CA GLN A 81 -4.05 -7.59 10.42
C GLN A 81 -4.77 -6.65 11.37
N SER A 82 -4.09 -5.66 11.95
CA SER A 82 -4.69 -4.65 12.82
C SER A 82 -5.79 -3.87 12.09
N LEU A 83 -5.53 -3.45 10.85
CA LEU A 83 -6.50 -2.74 10.02
C LEU A 83 -7.72 -3.63 9.71
N ALA A 84 -7.50 -4.91 9.38
CA ALA A 84 -8.58 -5.86 9.12
C ALA A 84 -9.49 -6.05 10.35
N VAL A 85 -8.90 -6.18 11.53
CA VAL A 85 -9.65 -6.31 12.79
C VAL A 85 -10.45 -5.02 13.08
N LEU A 86 -9.81 -3.84 13.02
CA LEU A 86 -10.47 -2.57 13.33
C LEU A 86 -11.69 -2.30 12.44
N VAL A 87 -11.59 -2.61 11.15
CA VAL A 87 -12.72 -2.47 10.22
C VAL A 87 -13.82 -3.47 10.54
N THR A 88 -13.45 -4.71 10.87
CA THR A 88 -14.41 -5.77 11.23
C THR A 88 -15.16 -5.42 12.52
N ASP A 89 -14.44 -5.00 13.57
CA ASP A 89 -15.00 -4.52 14.83
C ASP A 89 -15.91 -3.31 14.62
N GLY A 90 -15.47 -2.35 13.80
CA GLY A 90 -16.25 -1.16 13.48
C GLY A 90 -17.59 -1.50 12.81
N ILE A 91 -17.59 -2.42 11.84
CA ILE A 91 -18.82 -2.88 11.20
C ILE A 91 -19.73 -3.58 12.20
N LEU A 92 -19.17 -4.47 13.04
CA LEU A 92 -19.97 -5.20 14.03
C LEU A 92 -20.46 -4.31 15.17
N PHE A 93 -19.76 -3.23 15.50
CA PHE A 93 -20.25 -2.20 16.40
C PHE A 93 -21.49 -1.51 15.83
N LEU A 94 -21.47 -1.15 14.54
CA LEU A 94 -22.64 -0.57 13.88
C LEU A 94 -23.83 -1.54 13.88
N VAL A 95 -23.59 -2.83 13.61
CA VAL A 95 -24.62 -3.86 13.72
C VAL A 95 -25.13 -3.96 15.15
N THR A 96 -24.24 -3.94 16.15
CA THR A 96 -24.60 -4.00 17.56
C THR A 96 -25.45 -2.80 17.97
N TRP A 97 -25.10 -1.59 17.51
CA TRP A 97 -25.88 -0.39 17.74
C TRP A 97 -27.29 -0.49 17.17
N LEU A 98 -27.43 -1.03 15.96
CA LEU A 98 -28.75 -1.31 15.37
C LEU A 98 -29.57 -2.28 16.23
N LEU A 99 -28.93 -3.32 16.77
CA LEU A 99 -29.58 -4.35 17.59
C LEU A 99 -29.94 -3.86 19.00
N THR A 100 -29.14 -2.99 19.61
CA THR A 100 -29.42 -2.42 20.94
C THR A 100 -30.44 -1.29 20.91
N ARG A 101 -30.74 -0.71 19.74
CA ARG A 101 -31.64 0.45 19.55
C ARG A 101 -31.29 1.69 20.40
N ALA A 102 -30.11 1.68 21.02
CA ALA A 102 -29.54 2.72 21.84
C ALA A 102 -28.02 2.69 21.64
N PHE A 103 -27.35 3.83 21.73
CA PHE A 103 -25.91 3.93 21.52
C PHE A 103 -25.16 3.05 22.54
N PRO A 104 -24.55 1.93 22.10
CA PRO A 104 -23.88 1.01 23.00
C PRO A 104 -22.54 1.59 23.44
N ASN A 105 -22.10 1.27 24.66
CA ASN A 105 -20.80 1.74 25.15
C ASN A 105 -19.67 1.15 24.27
N PRO A 106 -18.82 1.98 23.64
CA PRO A 106 -17.74 1.51 22.78
C PRO A 106 -16.51 1.01 23.56
N LEU A 107 -16.39 1.33 24.86
CA LEU A 107 -15.18 1.03 25.64
C LEU A 107 -14.77 -0.46 25.62
N PRO A 108 -15.67 -1.44 25.81
CA PRO A 108 -15.28 -2.86 25.76
C PRO A 108 -14.70 -3.26 24.41
N LEU A 109 -15.24 -2.75 23.31
CA LEU A 109 -14.74 -3.03 21.97
C LEU A 109 -13.40 -2.32 21.70
N LEU A 110 -13.19 -1.12 22.22
CA LEU A 110 -11.90 -0.43 22.13
C LEU A 110 -10.78 -1.18 22.87
N VAL A 111 -11.08 -1.74 24.06
CA VAL A 111 -10.14 -2.59 24.78
C VAL A 111 -9.80 -3.85 23.98
N VAL A 112 -10.81 -4.49 23.38
CA VAL A 112 -10.63 -5.65 22.50
C VAL A 112 -9.76 -5.32 21.30
N ALA A 113 -10.00 -4.18 20.65
CA ALA A 113 -9.19 -3.72 19.53
C ALA A 113 -7.71 -3.57 19.92
N VAL A 114 -7.42 -2.97 21.07
CA VAL A 114 -6.04 -2.87 21.59
C VAL A 114 -5.44 -4.26 21.82
N VAL A 115 -6.18 -5.17 22.45
CA VAL A 115 -5.73 -6.55 22.68
C VAL A 115 -5.46 -7.27 21.37
N GLN A 116 -6.34 -7.16 20.37
CA GLN A 116 -6.16 -7.77 19.06
C GLN A 116 -4.97 -7.18 18.29
N ILE A 117 -4.68 -5.88 18.42
CA ILE A 117 -3.48 -5.26 17.85
C ILE A 117 -2.21 -5.87 18.48
N LEU A 118 -2.19 -6.04 19.81
CA LEU A 118 -1.08 -6.69 20.50
C LEU A 118 -0.91 -8.15 20.08
N ILE A 119 -2.01 -8.88 19.96
CA ILE A 119 -2.04 -10.24 19.44
C ILE A 119 -1.52 -10.27 17.99
N ALA A 120 -1.89 -9.31 17.13
CA ALA A 120 -1.44 -9.24 15.75
C ALA A 120 0.07 -9.02 15.66
N ALA A 121 0.61 -8.13 16.48
CA ALA A 121 2.04 -7.93 16.57
C ALA A 121 2.78 -9.19 17.08
N GLY A 122 2.29 -9.80 18.17
CA GLY A 122 2.86 -11.02 18.73
C GLY A 122 2.83 -12.19 17.75
N TRP A 123 1.69 -12.37 17.08
CA TRP A 123 1.49 -13.39 16.06
C TRP A 123 2.40 -13.18 14.85
N ALA A 124 2.52 -11.95 14.35
CA ALA A 124 3.41 -11.62 13.24
C ALA A 124 4.87 -11.96 13.57
N MET A 125 5.34 -11.63 14.77
CA MET A 125 6.69 -11.98 15.22
C MET A 125 6.90 -13.49 15.31
N LEU A 126 5.97 -14.22 15.92
CA LEU A 126 6.07 -15.66 16.13
C LEU A 126 6.06 -16.41 14.80
N VAL A 127 5.11 -16.09 13.92
CA VAL A 127 4.97 -16.76 12.63
C VAL A 127 6.14 -16.44 11.71
N HIS A 128 6.64 -15.20 11.72
CA HIS A 128 7.83 -14.85 10.94
C HIS A 128 9.04 -15.65 11.42
N ALA A 129 9.30 -15.70 12.74
CA ALA A 129 10.39 -16.48 13.31
C ALA A 129 10.27 -17.98 12.98
N TRP A 130 9.06 -18.54 13.12
CA TRP A 130 8.79 -19.94 12.80
C TRP A 130 8.95 -20.25 11.31
N PHE A 131 8.48 -19.37 10.42
CA PHE A 131 8.54 -19.59 8.99
C PHE A 131 9.99 -19.67 8.51
N PHE A 132 10.82 -18.71 8.91
CA PHE A 132 12.23 -18.68 8.52
C PHE A 132 13.11 -19.71 9.24
N SER A 133 12.67 -20.25 10.37
CA SER A 133 13.37 -21.39 11.00
C SER A 133 12.98 -22.73 10.38
N SER A 134 11.71 -22.88 9.95
CA SER A 134 11.17 -24.13 9.41
C SER A 134 11.41 -24.29 7.92
N PHE A 135 11.54 -23.18 7.18
CA PHE A 135 11.75 -23.17 5.74
C PHE A 135 13.04 -22.41 5.41
N PRO A 136 14.08 -23.11 4.93
CA PRO A 136 15.33 -22.46 4.53
C PRO A 136 15.11 -21.58 3.29
N ALA A 137 15.95 -20.57 3.12
CA ALA A 137 15.92 -19.67 1.98
C ALA A 137 16.02 -20.41 0.63
N ASP A 138 15.17 -20.01 -0.32
CA ASP A 138 15.13 -20.57 -1.67
C ASP A 138 16.44 -20.30 -2.40
N ARG A 139 17.00 -21.36 -3.01
CA ARG A 139 18.17 -21.23 -3.87
C ARG A 139 17.76 -20.42 -5.10
N SER A 140 18.31 -19.20 -5.18
CA SER A 140 17.87 -18.21 -6.15
C SER A 140 18.96 -17.89 -7.16
N ALA A 141 18.58 -17.67 -8.41
CA ALA A 141 19.46 -17.11 -9.44
C ALA A 141 18.99 -15.73 -9.88
N ILE A 142 19.93 -14.87 -10.27
CA ILE A 142 19.63 -13.57 -10.89
C ILE A 142 20.14 -13.59 -12.33
N VAL A 143 19.23 -13.43 -13.28
CA VAL A 143 19.53 -13.25 -14.70
C VAL A 143 19.29 -11.79 -15.06
N PHE A 144 20.33 -11.14 -15.58
CA PHE A 144 20.30 -9.72 -15.92
C PHE A 144 20.94 -9.46 -17.29
N ASP A 145 20.53 -8.37 -17.93
CA ASP A 145 21.18 -7.87 -19.15
C ASP A 145 22.18 -6.76 -18.77
N ASN A 146 21.69 -5.54 -18.50
CA ASN A 146 22.56 -4.38 -18.29
C ASN A 146 22.60 -3.83 -16.84
N GLN A 147 21.70 -4.25 -15.95
CA GLN A 147 21.65 -3.75 -14.56
C GLN A 147 21.52 -4.86 -13.52
N SER A 148 22.54 -4.98 -12.68
CA SER A 148 22.55 -5.90 -11.53
C SER A 148 22.16 -5.20 -10.21
N GLY A 149 21.12 -4.37 -10.23
CA GLY A 149 20.66 -3.64 -9.03
C GLY A 149 19.84 -4.47 -8.04
N LEU A 150 19.31 -5.61 -8.50
CA LEU A 150 18.36 -6.43 -7.73
C LEU A 150 18.95 -6.98 -6.42
N GLU A 151 20.23 -7.29 -6.42
CA GLU A 151 20.94 -7.79 -5.24
C GLU A 151 20.94 -6.77 -4.09
N LYS A 152 21.09 -5.48 -4.43
CA LYS A 152 20.99 -4.39 -3.45
C LYS A 152 19.57 -4.29 -2.87
N LEU A 153 18.54 -4.51 -3.70
CA LEU A 153 17.15 -4.53 -3.24
C LEU A 153 16.86 -5.73 -2.33
N ILE A 154 17.39 -6.92 -2.65
CA ILE A 154 17.23 -8.09 -1.78
C ILE A 154 17.89 -7.82 -0.41
N ALA A 155 19.03 -7.14 -0.40
CA ALA A 155 19.72 -6.75 0.84
C ALA A 155 19.00 -5.66 1.62
N GLU A 156 18.61 -4.57 0.96
CA GLU A 156 17.97 -3.41 1.55
C GLU A 156 16.62 -3.75 2.19
N TYR A 157 15.84 -4.64 1.57
CA TYR A 157 14.52 -5.04 2.06
C TYR A 157 14.55 -6.27 2.99
N GLY A 158 15.74 -6.77 3.35
CA GLY A 158 15.90 -7.90 4.29
C GLY A 158 15.44 -9.25 3.72
N LEU A 159 15.31 -9.37 2.40
CA LEU A 159 14.82 -10.55 1.71
C LEU A 159 15.81 -11.72 1.68
N HIS A 160 17.04 -11.53 2.19
CA HIS A 160 18.05 -12.59 2.33
C HIS A 160 17.56 -13.80 3.15
N GLN A 161 16.63 -13.60 4.08
CA GLN A 161 16.05 -14.68 4.86
C GLN A 161 15.19 -15.61 3.98
N ARG A 162 14.66 -15.10 2.87
CA ARG A 162 13.85 -15.88 1.91
C ARG A 162 14.63 -16.32 0.69
N PHE A 163 15.50 -15.48 0.13
CA PHE A 163 16.19 -15.76 -1.12
C PHE A 163 17.70 -15.81 -0.89
N SER A 164 18.28 -16.99 -1.10
CA SER A 164 19.73 -17.17 -1.11
C SER A 164 20.22 -17.13 -2.54
N VAL A 165 20.74 -15.98 -2.97
CA VAL A 165 21.30 -15.81 -4.31
C VAL A 165 22.57 -16.68 -4.42
N LYS A 166 22.49 -17.76 -5.20
CA LYS A 166 23.60 -18.70 -5.45
C LYS A 166 24.29 -18.44 -6.78
N LEU A 167 23.57 -17.87 -7.74
CA LEU A 167 24.01 -17.72 -9.11
C LEU A 167 23.61 -16.35 -9.65
N LYS A 168 24.54 -15.73 -10.38
CA LYS A 168 24.34 -14.44 -11.03
C LYS A 168 24.97 -14.51 -12.41
N MET A 169 24.19 -14.29 -13.45
CA MET A 169 24.65 -14.45 -14.83
C MET A 169 23.99 -13.46 -15.77
N ASN A 170 24.72 -13.14 -16.83
CA ASN A 170 24.18 -12.39 -17.96
C ASN A 170 23.13 -13.25 -18.69
N VAL A 171 22.11 -12.60 -19.26
CA VAL A 171 21.11 -13.25 -20.11
C VAL A 171 21.74 -14.05 -21.25
N GLU A 172 22.79 -13.53 -21.90
CA GLU A 172 23.43 -14.20 -23.03
C GLU A 172 24.03 -15.55 -22.63
N ASP A 173 24.67 -15.61 -21.46
CA ASP A 173 25.27 -16.84 -20.95
C ASP A 173 24.22 -17.81 -20.41
N CYS A 174 23.14 -17.29 -19.82
CA CYS A 174 22.00 -18.08 -19.38
C CYS A 174 21.29 -18.79 -20.55
N ILE A 175 21.15 -18.12 -21.70
CA ILE A 175 20.51 -18.72 -22.88
C ILE A 175 21.36 -19.80 -23.53
N LYS A 176 22.70 -19.68 -23.46
CA LYS A 176 23.61 -20.73 -23.95
C LYS A 176 23.46 -22.03 -23.16
N ASP A 177 23.26 -21.93 -21.84
CA ASP A 177 23.06 -23.09 -20.98
C ASP A 177 22.00 -22.82 -19.90
N LEU A 178 20.76 -23.20 -20.20
CA LEU A 178 19.63 -23.06 -19.29
C LEU A 178 19.65 -24.10 -18.15
N SER A 179 20.39 -25.20 -18.30
CA SER A 179 20.42 -26.30 -17.32
C SER A 179 21.03 -25.89 -15.98
N VAL A 180 21.83 -24.83 -15.96
CA VAL A 180 22.37 -24.25 -14.72
C VAL A 180 21.24 -23.81 -13.77
N LEU A 181 20.06 -23.48 -14.32
CA LEU A 181 18.88 -23.09 -13.54
C LEU A 181 18.19 -24.28 -12.85
N ASP A 182 18.43 -25.53 -13.26
CA ASP A 182 17.74 -26.72 -12.70
C ASP A 182 18.02 -26.92 -11.21
N THR A 183 19.15 -26.39 -10.73
CA THR A 183 19.54 -26.44 -9.33
C THR A 183 18.86 -25.36 -8.47
N MET A 184 18.15 -24.42 -9.11
CA MET A 184 17.51 -23.26 -8.48
C MET A 184 16.02 -23.51 -8.24
N GLN A 185 15.48 -22.89 -7.20
CA GLN A 185 14.04 -22.89 -6.90
C GLN A 185 13.36 -21.62 -7.41
N THR A 186 14.08 -20.50 -7.40
CA THR A 186 13.58 -19.20 -7.83
C THR A 186 14.58 -18.53 -8.78
N VAL A 187 14.10 -17.93 -9.86
CA VAL A 187 14.90 -17.16 -10.81
C VAL A 187 14.34 -15.74 -10.89
N PHE A 188 15.20 -14.77 -10.64
CA PHE A 188 14.87 -13.37 -10.84
C PHE A 188 15.34 -12.89 -12.20
N ILE A 189 14.46 -12.23 -12.94
CA ILE A 189 14.79 -11.65 -14.24
C ILE A 189 14.69 -10.13 -14.16
N SER A 190 15.79 -9.44 -14.47
CA SER A 190 15.89 -7.98 -14.40
C SER A 190 16.48 -7.40 -15.69
N GLY A 191 15.74 -6.49 -16.33
CA GLY A 191 16.21 -5.75 -17.51
C GLY A 191 16.27 -6.53 -18.83
N VAL A 192 16.03 -7.84 -18.81
CA VAL A 192 16.16 -8.74 -19.98
C VAL A 192 15.10 -8.51 -21.06
N HIS A 193 15.49 -8.44 -22.35
CA HIS A 193 14.59 -8.24 -23.51
C HIS A 193 13.47 -9.29 -23.65
N SER A 194 12.30 -8.89 -24.18
CA SER A 194 11.08 -9.72 -24.12
C SER A 194 11.25 -11.07 -24.81
N HIS A 195 12.04 -11.11 -25.89
CA HIS A 195 12.37 -12.35 -26.59
C HIS A 195 13.15 -13.33 -25.69
N GLU A 196 14.29 -12.89 -25.16
CA GLU A 196 15.17 -13.64 -24.27
C GLU A 196 14.47 -14.09 -22.99
N ARG A 197 13.74 -13.16 -22.36
CA ARG A 197 12.96 -13.44 -21.16
C ARG A 197 11.95 -14.55 -21.41
N ASN A 198 11.28 -14.55 -22.55
CA ASN A 198 10.28 -15.58 -22.87
C ASN A 198 10.92 -16.97 -23.00
N ILE A 199 12.17 -17.07 -23.45
CA ILE A 199 12.92 -18.33 -23.50
C ILE A 199 13.15 -18.85 -22.08
N ILE A 200 13.71 -18.00 -21.22
CA ILE A 200 13.99 -18.35 -19.81
C ILE A 200 12.68 -18.69 -19.07
N LEU A 201 11.63 -17.89 -19.23
CA LEU A 201 10.32 -18.13 -18.60
C LEU A 201 9.74 -19.49 -18.98
N LYS A 202 9.74 -19.84 -20.28
CA LYS A 202 9.23 -21.13 -20.75
C LYS A 202 10.00 -22.29 -20.13
N TYR A 203 11.34 -22.17 -20.07
CA TYR A 203 12.20 -23.19 -19.47
C TYR A 203 11.91 -23.38 -17.98
N CYS A 204 11.90 -22.29 -17.22
CA CYS A 204 11.64 -22.33 -15.78
C CYS A 204 10.26 -22.89 -15.44
N ILE A 205 9.21 -22.47 -16.17
CA ILE A 205 7.84 -22.98 -15.97
C ILE A 205 7.77 -24.49 -16.26
N ALA A 206 8.45 -24.97 -17.30
CA ALA A 206 8.49 -26.39 -17.63
C ALA A 206 9.17 -27.26 -16.55
N HIS A 207 10.05 -26.66 -15.73
CA HIS A 207 10.80 -27.35 -14.67
C HIS A 207 10.29 -27.02 -13.24
N ASP A 208 9.11 -26.41 -13.08
CA ASP A 208 8.53 -25.96 -11.79
C ASP A 208 9.45 -25.00 -11.00
N ILE A 209 10.24 -24.19 -11.71
CA ILE A 209 11.10 -23.14 -11.15
C ILE A 209 10.29 -21.84 -11.09
N GLU A 210 10.18 -21.23 -9.91
CA GLU A 210 9.46 -19.96 -9.72
C GLU A 210 10.24 -18.82 -10.40
N VAL A 211 9.55 -17.97 -11.17
CA VAL A 211 10.19 -16.82 -11.83
C VAL A 211 9.61 -15.51 -11.33
N LEU A 212 10.48 -14.61 -10.88
CA LEU A 212 10.14 -13.26 -10.45
C LEU A 212 10.74 -12.25 -11.43
N VAL A 213 9.87 -11.55 -12.15
CA VAL A 213 10.28 -10.61 -13.21
C VAL A 213 10.03 -9.19 -12.75
N ILE A 214 11.03 -8.32 -12.88
CA ILE A 214 10.79 -6.87 -12.84
C ILE A 214 10.14 -6.46 -14.17
N PRO A 215 8.87 -6.01 -14.18
CA PRO A 215 8.18 -5.69 -15.41
C PRO A 215 8.76 -4.43 -16.06
N ARG A 216 8.85 -4.42 -17.38
CA ARG A 216 9.08 -3.20 -18.17
C ARG A 216 7.74 -2.61 -18.62
N ILE A 217 7.78 -1.42 -19.20
CA ILE A 217 6.58 -0.68 -19.64
C ILE A 217 5.67 -1.57 -20.50
N GLY A 218 6.23 -2.31 -21.47
CA GLY A 218 5.46 -3.23 -22.31
C GLY A 218 4.76 -4.34 -21.51
N ASP A 219 5.38 -4.84 -20.45
CA ASP A 219 4.81 -5.89 -19.60
C ASP A 219 3.66 -5.35 -18.75
N VAL A 220 3.80 -4.12 -18.24
CA VAL A 220 2.75 -3.42 -17.49
C VAL A 220 1.55 -3.12 -18.37
N LEU A 221 1.79 -2.75 -19.63
CA LEU A 221 0.71 -2.54 -20.61
C LEU A 221 -0.02 -3.85 -20.92
N MET A 222 0.73 -4.95 -21.07
CA MET A 222 0.16 -6.27 -21.34
C MET A 222 -0.56 -6.88 -20.12
N SER A 223 -0.09 -6.64 -18.88
CA SER A 223 -0.77 -7.13 -17.67
C SER A 223 -2.15 -6.50 -17.47
N SER A 224 -2.37 -5.33 -18.06
CA SER A 224 -3.67 -4.63 -18.07
C SER A 224 -4.54 -4.99 -19.29
N ALA A 225 -4.06 -5.88 -20.17
CA ALA A 225 -4.79 -6.26 -21.36
C ALA A 225 -6.01 -7.13 -21.01
N GLN A 226 -7.15 -6.83 -21.63
CA GLN A 226 -8.36 -7.62 -21.48
C GLN A 226 -8.40 -8.73 -22.52
N SER A 227 -8.68 -9.97 -22.10
CA SER A 227 -8.92 -11.05 -23.05
C SER A 227 -10.27 -10.83 -23.75
N VAL A 228 -10.23 -10.77 -25.08
CA VAL A 228 -11.41 -10.63 -25.94
C VAL A 228 -11.39 -11.73 -26.98
N HIS A 229 -12.56 -12.24 -27.34
CA HIS A 229 -12.69 -13.15 -28.49
C HIS A 229 -13.18 -12.33 -29.68
N MET A 230 -12.36 -12.25 -30.73
CA MET A 230 -12.81 -11.74 -32.01
C MET A 230 -13.03 -12.93 -32.94
N PHE A 231 -14.29 -13.22 -33.23
CA PHE A 231 -14.73 -14.44 -33.90
C PHE A 231 -14.25 -15.68 -33.13
N HIS A 232 -13.39 -16.49 -33.75
CA HIS A 232 -12.75 -17.69 -33.18
C HIS A 232 -11.33 -17.46 -32.64
N LEU A 233 -10.81 -16.23 -32.63
CA LEU A 233 -9.45 -15.95 -32.18
C LEU A 233 -9.45 -15.32 -30.78
N PRO A 234 -8.77 -15.93 -29.80
CA PRO A 234 -8.49 -15.26 -28.53
C PRO A 234 -7.47 -14.15 -28.79
N MET A 235 -7.81 -12.92 -28.42
CA MET A 235 -6.97 -11.74 -28.57
C MET A 235 -6.82 -11.03 -27.22
N LEU A 236 -5.70 -10.34 -27.03
CA LEU A 236 -5.47 -9.45 -25.88
C LEU A 236 -5.64 -8.02 -26.33
N GLN A 237 -6.66 -7.34 -25.80
CA GLN A 237 -6.93 -5.95 -26.10
C GLN A 237 -6.23 -5.04 -25.07
N VAL A 238 -5.26 -4.28 -25.55
CA VAL A 238 -4.59 -3.23 -24.77
C VAL A 238 -5.29 -1.91 -25.03
N ARG A 239 -5.75 -1.23 -23.99
CA ARG A 239 -6.32 0.12 -24.06
C ARG A 239 -5.59 1.02 -23.06
N ARG A 240 -5.57 2.33 -23.34
CA ARG A 240 -5.21 3.31 -22.30
C ARG A 240 -6.17 3.13 -21.13
N TYR A 241 -5.65 3.06 -19.92
CA TYR A 241 -6.49 3.00 -18.72
C TYR A 241 -7.46 4.20 -18.72
N ALA A 242 -8.74 3.91 -18.90
CA ALA A 242 -9.83 4.86 -18.80
C ALA A 242 -10.66 4.43 -17.59
N ALA A 243 -10.51 5.16 -16.50
CA ALA A 243 -11.30 4.90 -15.30
C ALA A 243 -12.80 5.03 -15.64
N SER A 244 -13.63 4.17 -15.04
CA SER A 244 -15.05 4.21 -15.31
C SER A 244 -15.65 5.57 -14.89
N PRO A 245 -16.68 6.08 -15.58
CA PRO A 245 -17.29 7.35 -15.24
C PRO A 245 -17.81 7.41 -13.80
N GLU A 246 -18.34 6.28 -13.30
CA GLU A 246 -18.84 6.17 -11.92
C GLU A 246 -17.70 6.30 -10.91
N PHE A 247 -16.56 5.64 -11.17
CA PHE A 247 -15.38 5.76 -10.33
C PHE A 247 -14.85 7.20 -10.30
N LEU A 248 -14.79 7.86 -11.46
CA LEU A 248 -14.34 9.26 -11.54
C LEU A 248 -15.29 10.19 -10.77
N PHE A 249 -16.59 9.96 -10.84
CA PHE A 249 -17.58 10.72 -10.09
C PHE A 249 -17.42 10.54 -8.57
N VAL A 250 -17.35 9.29 -8.10
CA VAL A 250 -17.17 8.97 -6.67
C VAL A 250 -15.82 9.51 -6.17
N LYS A 251 -14.75 9.33 -6.93
CA LYS A 251 -13.43 9.87 -6.62
C LYS A 251 -13.48 11.40 -6.48
N ARG A 252 -14.16 12.09 -7.40
CA ARG A 252 -14.31 13.54 -7.34
C ARG A 252 -15.11 13.99 -6.13
N LEU A 253 -16.18 13.29 -5.79
CA LEU A 253 -16.99 13.56 -4.60
C LEU A 253 -16.16 13.41 -3.32
N LEU A 254 -15.39 12.32 -3.20
CA LEU A 254 -14.49 12.08 -2.06
C LEU A 254 -13.41 13.15 -1.96
N ASP A 255 -12.77 13.52 -3.08
CA ASP A 255 -11.77 14.60 -3.13
C ASP A 255 -12.35 15.91 -2.58
N ILE A 256 -13.60 16.24 -2.93
CA ILE A 256 -14.29 17.44 -2.44
C ILE A 256 -14.58 17.35 -0.94
N VAL A 257 -15.22 16.26 -0.48
CA VAL A 257 -15.63 16.10 0.92
C VAL A 257 -14.40 16.10 1.84
N ILE A 258 -13.38 15.30 1.53
CA ILE A 258 -12.19 15.19 2.37
C ILE A 258 -11.43 16.52 2.37
N SER A 259 -11.26 17.18 1.22
CA SER A 259 -10.57 18.47 1.16
C SER A 259 -11.32 19.57 1.90
N LEU A 260 -12.65 19.57 1.85
CA LEU A 260 -13.49 20.53 2.57
C LEU A 260 -13.35 20.34 4.08
N VAL A 261 -13.47 19.11 4.57
CA VAL A 261 -13.30 18.78 5.99
C VAL A 261 -11.88 19.14 6.44
N ALA A 262 -10.86 18.76 5.67
CA ALA A 262 -9.47 19.08 5.98
C ALA A 262 -9.22 20.60 6.02
N LEU A 263 -9.78 21.37 5.09
CA LEU A 263 -9.67 22.83 5.09
C LEU A 263 -10.31 23.44 6.33
N ILE A 264 -11.49 22.98 6.75
CA ILE A 264 -12.16 23.50 7.95
C ILE A 264 -11.30 23.19 9.19
N LEU A 265 -10.90 21.94 9.37
CA LEU A 265 -10.14 21.49 10.55
C LEU A 265 -8.75 22.10 10.62
N LEU A 266 -8.06 22.27 9.48
CA LEU A 266 -6.70 22.79 9.41
C LEU A 266 -6.64 24.31 9.19
N SER A 267 -7.78 24.97 8.97
CA SER A 267 -7.84 26.43 8.78
C SER A 267 -7.17 27.24 9.90
N PRO A 268 -7.28 26.89 11.21
CA PRO A 268 -6.61 27.65 12.26
C PRO A 268 -5.09 27.58 12.12
N ILE A 269 -4.56 26.40 11.78
CA ILE A 269 -3.12 26.17 11.55
C ILE A 269 -2.67 26.95 10.32
N MET A 270 -3.44 26.91 9.24
CA MET A 270 -3.13 27.64 8.00
C MET A 270 -3.07 29.15 8.23
N ILE A 271 -3.96 29.71 9.05
CA ILE A 271 -3.95 31.14 9.42
C ILE A 271 -2.69 31.48 10.23
N VAL A 272 -2.35 30.68 11.24
CA VAL A 272 -1.13 30.89 12.04
C VAL A 272 0.12 30.85 11.17
N VAL A 273 0.21 29.88 10.25
CA VAL A 273 1.32 29.77 9.30
C VAL A 273 1.38 30.98 8.38
N ALA A 274 0.24 31.43 7.84
CA ALA A 274 0.18 32.61 6.97
C ALA A 274 0.65 33.89 7.69
N ILE A 275 0.23 34.09 8.95
CA ILE A 275 0.66 35.21 9.79
C ILE A 275 2.15 35.11 10.06
N ALA A 276 2.67 33.94 10.43
CA ALA A 276 4.09 33.73 10.71
C ALA A 276 4.97 34.06 9.49
N ILE A 277 4.57 33.62 8.30
CA ILE A 277 5.27 33.95 7.05
C ILE A 277 5.27 35.46 6.80
N LYS A 278 4.11 36.12 6.96
CA LYS A 278 3.97 37.56 6.70
C LYS A 278 4.71 38.41 7.74
N ALA A 279 4.73 37.98 8.99
CA ALA A 279 5.43 38.66 10.09
C ALA A 279 6.96 38.60 9.95
N TYR A 280 7.48 37.58 9.25
CA TYR A 280 8.93 37.40 9.13
C TYR A 280 9.60 38.31 8.09
N ASP A 281 9.01 38.43 6.90
CA ASP A 281 9.62 39.20 5.80
C ASP A 281 8.63 40.15 5.06
N GLY A 282 7.40 40.27 5.53
CA GLY A 282 6.37 41.16 4.96
C GLY A 282 5.77 40.71 3.63
N GLY A 283 6.32 39.70 2.97
CA GLY A 283 5.86 39.26 1.65
C GLY A 283 4.58 38.39 1.67
N PRO A 284 4.11 37.93 0.50
CA PRO A 284 2.88 37.14 0.39
C PRO A 284 3.00 35.79 1.09
N ALA A 285 1.94 35.36 1.78
CA ALA A 285 1.92 34.05 2.46
C ALA A 285 1.93 32.88 1.46
N PHE A 286 1.29 33.06 0.30
CA PHE A 286 1.18 32.04 -0.74
C PHE A 286 2.24 32.22 -1.83
N TYR A 287 2.74 31.11 -2.31
CA TYR A 287 3.57 30.99 -3.51
C TYR A 287 2.82 30.11 -4.53
N SER A 288 2.87 30.49 -5.81
CA SER A 288 2.22 29.75 -6.88
C SER A 288 3.20 29.40 -8.01
N GLN A 289 3.15 28.16 -8.48
CA GLN A 289 3.98 27.68 -9.59
C GLN A 289 3.11 27.00 -10.66
N VAL A 290 3.47 27.16 -11.94
CA VAL A 290 2.79 26.48 -13.05
C VAL A 290 3.19 25.00 -13.07
N ARG A 291 2.19 24.13 -13.25
CA ARG A 291 2.31 22.68 -13.33
C ARG A 291 1.35 22.13 -14.38
N LEU A 292 1.60 20.89 -14.82
CA LEU A 292 0.75 20.18 -15.76
C LEU A 292 -0.23 19.24 -15.06
N THR A 293 -1.49 19.24 -15.51
CA THR A 293 -2.48 18.21 -15.18
C THR A 293 -2.27 16.95 -16.03
N LYS A 294 -3.03 15.88 -15.74
CA LYS A 294 -3.01 14.61 -16.51
C LYS A 294 -3.30 14.75 -18.01
N ASP A 295 -3.95 15.85 -18.41
CA ASP A 295 -4.33 16.15 -19.79
C ASP A 295 -3.51 17.31 -20.36
N ASN A 296 -2.30 17.54 -19.83
CA ASN A 296 -1.37 18.60 -20.23
C ASN A 296 -1.94 20.03 -20.13
N ARG A 297 -3.01 20.24 -19.35
CA ARG A 297 -3.49 21.60 -19.04
C ARG A 297 -2.63 22.21 -17.94
N GLU A 298 -2.22 23.45 -18.13
CA GLU A 298 -1.48 24.20 -17.13
C GLU A 298 -2.39 24.67 -15.99
N PHE A 299 -1.93 24.51 -14.75
CA PHE A 299 -2.58 25.07 -13.57
C PHE A 299 -1.54 25.61 -12.59
N ARG A 300 -1.97 26.52 -11.70
CA ARG A 300 -1.11 27.08 -10.66
C ARG A 300 -1.28 26.30 -9.37
N ILE A 301 -0.25 25.57 -8.95
CA ILE A 301 -0.22 24.90 -7.65
C ILE A 301 0.01 25.92 -6.54
N LEU A 302 -0.84 25.92 -5.52
CA LEU A 302 -0.73 26.80 -4.35
C LEU A 302 0.08 26.13 -3.24
N LYS A 303 1.04 26.85 -2.69
CA LYS A 303 1.82 26.43 -1.51
C LYS A 303 2.01 27.60 -0.55
N PHE A 304 2.34 27.32 0.70
CA PHE A 304 2.89 28.36 1.54
C PHE A 304 4.32 28.67 1.12
N ARG A 305 4.67 29.96 1.17
CA ARG A 305 6.01 30.42 0.85
C ARG A 305 6.97 29.99 1.96
N SER A 306 7.95 29.17 1.60
CA SER A 306 9.02 28.70 2.50
C SER A 306 10.38 29.34 2.21
N MET A 307 10.49 30.14 1.15
CA MET A 307 11.73 30.74 0.66
C MET A 307 11.59 32.27 0.58
N ARG A 308 12.71 32.99 0.60
CA ARG A 308 12.73 34.44 0.38
C ARG A 308 12.09 34.80 -0.97
N GLN A 309 11.50 35.98 -1.07
CA GLN A 309 10.82 36.45 -2.29
C GLN A 309 11.74 36.46 -3.52
N ASP A 310 13.04 36.68 -3.29
CA ASP A 310 14.05 36.75 -4.35
C ASP A 310 14.73 35.42 -4.68
N ALA A 311 14.23 34.30 -4.13
CA ALA A 311 14.88 32.99 -4.23
C ALA A 311 14.95 32.41 -5.67
N GLU A 312 14.14 32.92 -6.59
CA GLU A 312 14.05 32.49 -8.00
C GLU A 312 14.20 33.67 -8.98
N ARG A 313 14.87 34.77 -8.61
CA ARG A 313 15.06 35.94 -9.50
C ARG A 313 15.75 35.61 -10.82
N ASP A 314 16.58 34.57 -10.86
CA ASP A 314 17.34 34.18 -12.05
C ASP A 314 16.49 33.40 -13.08
N GLY A 315 15.22 33.11 -12.80
CA GLY A 315 14.35 32.31 -13.70
C GLY A 315 14.72 30.83 -13.79
N VAL A 316 15.87 30.41 -13.26
CA VAL A 316 16.35 29.02 -13.30
C VAL A 316 15.78 28.22 -12.12
N ALA A 317 14.91 27.29 -12.45
CA ALA A 317 14.34 26.31 -11.54
C ALA A 317 15.39 25.32 -11.00
N ARG A 318 16.04 25.66 -9.88
CA ARG A 318 16.96 24.74 -9.18
C ARG A 318 16.21 23.87 -8.18
N LEU A 319 16.46 22.56 -8.19
CA LEU A 319 16.09 21.69 -7.07
C LEU A 319 16.73 22.24 -5.79
N SER A 320 15.95 22.37 -4.72
CA SER A 320 16.48 22.81 -3.43
C SER A 320 17.49 21.79 -2.95
N THR A 321 18.72 22.21 -2.62
CA THR A 321 19.86 21.35 -2.26
C THR A 321 19.71 20.68 -0.89
N GLY A 322 18.50 20.27 -0.49
CA GLY A 322 18.20 19.73 0.82
C GLY A 322 18.10 20.79 1.93
N GLU A 323 18.45 20.41 3.16
CA GLU A 323 18.22 21.20 4.38
C GLU A 323 19.10 22.46 4.51
N ASN A 324 20.13 22.61 3.67
CA ASN A 324 21.14 23.68 3.73
C ASN A 324 21.01 24.76 2.64
N ASP A 325 19.82 24.92 2.05
CA ASP A 325 19.58 25.98 1.07
C ASP A 325 19.42 27.35 1.79
N SER A 326 20.34 28.29 1.50
CA SER A 326 20.39 29.64 2.10
C SER A 326 19.18 30.51 1.75
N ARG A 327 18.35 30.08 0.79
CA ARG A 327 17.13 30.76 0.36
C ARG A 327 15.92 30.44 1.23
N ILE A 328 15.98 29.39 2.06
CA ILE A 328 14.88 28.96 2.94
C ILE A 328 14.85 29.85 4.19
N THR A 329 13.68 30.41 4.52
CA THR A 329 13.52 31.20 5.75
C THR A 329 13.51 30.27 6.98
N PRO A 330 13.92 30.73 8.18
CA PRO A 330 13.84 29.94 9.41
C PRO A 330 12.45 29.35 9.66
N ILE A 331 11.39 30.13 9.38
CA ILE A 331 10.00 29.65 9.45
C ILE A 331 9.73 28.63 8.35
N GLY A 332 10.23 28.87 7.13
CA GLY A 332 10.15 27.94 6.01
C GLY A 332 10.78 26.57 6.30
N LYS A 333 11.84 26.50 7.10
CA LYS A 333 12.42 25.22 7.56
C LYS A 333 11.41 24.40 8.37
N VAL A 334 10.72 25.03 9.31
CA VAL A 334 9.70 24.36 10.15
C VAL A 334 8.50 23.93 9.29
N ILE A 335 8.01 24.81 8.42
CA ILE A 335 6.88 24.53 7.52
C ILE A 335 7.18 23.31 6.63
N ARG A 336 8.38 23.24 6.02
CA ARG A 336 8.80 22.11 5.18
C ARG A 336 8.98 20.82 5.97
N LYS A 337 9.56 20.90 7.17
CA LYS A 337 9.78 19.74 8.05
C LYS A 337 8.46 19.08 8.43
N LEU A 338 7.42 19.88 8.69
CA LEU A 338 6.08 19.41 9.01
C LEU A 338 5.17 19.25 7.77
N ARG A 339 5.70 19.48 6.56
CA ARG A 339 4.96 19.50 5.27
C ARG A 339 3.71 20.39 5.28
N LEU A 340 3.72 21.43 6.12
CA LEU A 340 2.63 22.40 6.19
C LEU A 340 2.57 23.25 4.92
N ASP A 341 3.65 23.30 4.12
CA ASP A 341 3.72 24.07 2.87
C ASP A 341 2.72 23.59 1.80
N GLU A 342 2.28 22.34 1.90
CA GLU A 342 1.38 21.71 0.94
C GLU A 342 -0.10 21.89 1.29
N LEU A 343 -0.44 22.36 2.51
CA LEU A 343 -1.83 22.55 2.94
C LEU A 343 -2.68 23.44 1.98
N PRO A 344 -2.15 24.53 1.40
CA PRO A 344 -2.92 25.33 0.44
C PRO A 344 -3.35 24.56 -0.83
N GLN A 345 -2.71 23.43 -1.15
CA GLN A 345 -3.10 22.58 -2.29
C GLN A 345 -4.50 21.97 -2.13
N LEU A 346 -5.04 21.89 -0.89
CA LEU A 346 -6.43 21.50 -0.65
C LEU A 346 -7.43 22.39 -1.40
N ILE A 347 -7.08 23.68 -1.62
CA ILE A 347 -7.89 24.61 -2.41
C ILE A 347 -7.85 24.23 -3.90
N ASN A 348 -6.69 23.82 -4.43
CA ASN A 348 -6.58 23.32 -5.81
C ASN A 348 -7.38 22.02 -6.00
N ILE A 349 -7.43 21.17 -4.98
CA ILE A 349 -8.26 19.95 -5.01
C ILE A 349 -9.74 20.33 -5.09
N LEU A 350 -10.22 21.27 -4.25
CA LEU A 350 -11.60 21.76 -4.36
C LEU A 350 -11.91 22.35 -5.74
N LYS A 351 -11.00 23.14 -6.33
CA LYS A 351 -11.15 23.72 -7.67
C LYS A 351 -11.21 22.67 -8.78
N GLY A 352 -10.60 21.50 -8.58
CA GLY A 352 -10.55 20.41 -9.55
C GLY A 352 -9.25 20.32 -10.36
N ASP A 353 -8.25 21.11 -10.01
CA ASP A 353 -6.92 21.06 -10.63
C ASP A 353 -6.10 19.85 -10.12
N LEU A 354 -6.35 19.44 -8.88
CA LEU A 354 -5.67 18.35 -8.19
C LEU A 354 -6.66 17.32 -7.62
N SER A 355 -6.14 16.14 -7.28
CA SER A 355 -6.83 15.07 -6.54
C SER A 355 -6.01 14.74 -5.30
N ILE A 356 -6.66 14.25 -4.23
CA ILE A 356 -5.97 13.85 -2.99
C ILE A 356 -5.00 12.71 -3.27
N VAL A 357 -5.40 11.79 -4.16
CA VAL A 357 -4.58 10.66 -4.59
C VAL A 357 -4.39 10.73 -6.09
N GLY A 358 -3.17 11.03 -6.54
CA GLY A 358 -2.83 11.13 -7.95
C GLY A 358 -1.31 11.22 -8.18
N PRO A 359 -0.86 11.12 -9.44
CA PRO A 359 0.54 11.32 -9.77
C PRO A 359 0.97 12.75 -9.38
N ARG A 360 2.25 12.89 -9.02
CA ARG A 360 2.82 14.20 -8.72
C ARG A 360 2.78 15.06 -9.99
N PRO A 361 2.27 16.30 -9.94
CA PRO A 361 2.18 17.14 -11.12
C PRO A 361 3.57 17.64 -11.52
N GLU A 362 3.94 17.46 -12.78
CA GLU A 362 5.26 17.86 -13.31
C GLU A 362 5.29 19.34 -13.73
N ARG A 363 6.51 19.87 -13.89
CA ARG A 363 6.73 21.20 -14.46
C ARG A 363 6.67 21.11 -15.99
N PRO A 364 6.23 22.18 -16.69
CA PRO A 364 6.23 22.19 -18.15
C PRO A 364 7.63 22.19 -18.78
N GLU A 365 8.61 22.77 -18.06
CA GLU A 365 10.05 22.74 -18.35
C GLU A 365 10.70 21.51 -17.73
#